data_AF-A0A833PBR8-F1
#
_entry.id   AF-A0A833PBR8-F1
#
_cell.length_a   1.000
_cell.length_b   1.000
_cell.length_c   1.000
_cell.angle_alpha   90.00
_cell.angle_beta   90.00
_cell.angle_gamma   90.00
#
_symmetry.space_group_name_H-M   'P 1'
#
loop_
_entity.id
_entity.type
_entity.pdbx_description
1 polymer ?
#
loop_
_entity_poly.entity_id
_entity_poly.type
_entity_poly.pdbx_seq_one_letter_code
_entity_poly.pdbx_strand_id
1 'polypeptide(L)'
;MFEKLEEWMNFHTAVMKQYPRPGFLMIFSCIVALVVSWFYPKIVMGIANFEIGGHAPYQDFIFSHIRYFRLGMWVVPFLIFIVLMSISWGIHKENIKKYFR
;
A
#
# COMPACT_ATOMS: atom_id res chain seq x y z
N MET A 1 -17.30 -11.64 25.35
CA MET A 1 -17.00 -10.97 24.06
C MET A 1 -15.51 -10.71 23.93
N PHE A 2 -14.88 -10.13 24.96
CA PHE A 2 -13.42 -10.00 25.06
C PHE A 2 -12.68 -11.35 25.02
N GLU A 3 -13.14 -12.37 25.75
CA GLU A 3 -12.54 -13.72 25.71
C GLU A 3 -12.49 -14.31 24.29
N LYS A 4 -13.56 -14.14 23.50
CA LYS A 4 -13.60 -14.60 22.09
C LYS A 4 -12.64 -13.83 21.19
N LEU A 5 -12.40 -12.54 21.47
CA LEU A 5 -11.43 -11.74 20.74
C LEU A 5 -10.00 -12.15 21.12
N GLU A 6 -9.75 -12.40 22.40
CA GLU A 6 -8.46 -12.86 22.90
C GLU A 6 -8.09 -14.24 22.33
N GLU A 7 -9.01 -15.19 22.35
CA GLU A 7 -8.83 -16.51 21.71
C GLU A 7 -8.55 -16.37 20.20
N TRP A 8 -9.32 -15.51 19.51
CA TRP A 8 -9.12 -15.23 18.10
C TRP A 8 -7.74 -14.64 17.81
N MET A 9 -7.30 -13.66 18.61
CA MET A 9 -5.98 -13.03 18.51
C MET A 9 -4.84 -14.02 18.81
N ASN A 10 -5.01 -14.85 19.84
CA ASN A 10 -4.04 -15.87 20.21
C ASN A 10 -3.86 -16.91 19.09
N PHE A 11 -4.97 -17.34 18.47
CA PHE A 11 -4.93 -18.22 17.31
C PHE A 11 -4.20 -17.59 16.11
N HIS A 12 -4.57 -16.38 15.72
CA HIS A 12 -3.93 -15.70 14.58
C HIS A 12 -2.44 -15.45 14.85
N THR A 13 -2.10 -15.11 16.10
CA THR A 13 -0.70 -14.96 16.54
C THR A 13 0.06 -16.29 16.45
N ALA A 14 -0.54 -17.41 16.85
CA ALA A 14 0.07 -18.73 16.72
C ALA A 14 0.33 -19.12 15.26
N VAL A 15 -0.65 -18.91 14.38
CA VAL A 15 -0.50 -19.14 12.93
C VAL A 15 0.60 -18.25 12.35
N MET A 16 0.66 -16.98 12.75
CA MET A 16 1.65 -16.03 12.27
C MET A 16 3.05 -16.31 12.83
N LYS A 17 3.18 -16.89 14.03
CA LYS A 17 4.46 -17.37 14.56
C LYS A 17 5.01 -18.53 13.74
N GLN A 18 4.15 -19.49 13.35
CA GLN A 18 4.56 -20.63 12.53
C GLN A 18 4.78 -20.24 11.06
N TYR A 19 4.00 -19.29 10.55
CA TYR A 19 4.08 -18.80 9.18
C TYR A 19 4.16 -17.26 9.15
N PRO A 20 5.35 -16.66 9.34
CA PRO A 20 5.53 -15.21 9.51
C PRO A 20 5.35 -14.39 8.23
N ARG A 21 5.37 -15.03 7.05
CA ARG A 21 5.35 -14.38 5.74
C ARG A 21 4.20 -13.38 5.52
N PRO A 22 2.93 -13.63 5.92
CA PRO A 22 1.87 -12.65 5.78
C PRO A 22 2.13 -11.38 6.62
N GLY A 23 2.70 -11.52 7.81
CA GLY A 23 3.03 -10.38 8.67
C GLY A 23 4.10 -9.49 8.05
N PHE A 24 5.15 -10.11 7.50
CA PHE A 24 6.16 -9.40 6.72
C PHE A 24 5.54 -8.66 5.52
N LEU A 25 4.64 -9.32 4.78
CA LEU A 25 3.96 -8.70 3.64
C LEU A 25 3.06 -7.53 4.06
N MET A 26 2.39 -7.60 5.21
CA MET A 26 1.61 -6.47 5.73
C MET A 26 2.51 -5.28 6.04
N ILE A 27 3.62 -5.49 6.76
CA ILE A 27 4.58 -4.43 7.08
C ILE A 27 5.17 -3.84 5.80
N PHE A 28 5.55 -4.70 4.85
CA PHE A 28 6.04 -4.28 3.54
C PHE A 28 4.99 -3.46 2.78
N SER A 29 3.71 -3.84 2.83
CA SER A 29 2.61 -3.08 2.22
C SER A 29 2.52 -1.66 2.78
N CYS A 30 2.64 -1.50 4.10
CA CYS A 30 2.68 -0.19 4.74
C CYS A 30 3.89 0.63 4.28
N ILE A 31 5.08 0.03 4.24
CA ILE A 31 6.30 0.70 3.79
C ILE A 31 6.18 1.16 2.34
N VAL A 32 5.71 0.30 1.44
CA VAL A 32 5.51 0.64 0.02
C VAL A 32 4.51 1.77 -0.12
N ALA A 33 3.37 1.73 0.59
CA ALA A 33 2.39 2.81 0.55
C ALA A 33 2.98 4.14 1.02
N LEU A 34 3.75 4.15 2.12
CA LEU A 34 4.44 5.35 2.61
C LEU A 34 5.46 5.90 1.60
N VAL A 35 6.27 5.00 1.01
CA VAL A 35 7.24 5.36 -0.03
C VAL A 35 6.51 5.99 -1.23
N VAL A 36 5.44 5.39 -1.71
CA VAL A 36 4.65 5.93 -2.83
C VAL A 36 4.07 7.29 -2.46
N SER A 37 3.49 7.46 -1.27
CA SER A 37 3.00 8.75 -0.79
C SER A 37 4.08 9.83 -0.79
N TRP A 38 5.32 9.47 -0.45
CA TRP A 38 6.44 10.40 -0.42
C TRP A 38 7.00 10.74 -1.79
N PHE A 39 7.02 9.78 -2.71
CA PHE A 39 7.56 9.96 -4.07
C PHE A 39 6.56 10.56 -5.05
N TYR A 40 5.28 10.26 -4.90
CA TYR A 40 4.23 10.74 -5.81
C TYR A 40 4.28 12.26 -6.08
N PRO A 41 4.31 13.16 -5.07
CA PRO A 41 4.36 14.59 -5.33
C PRO A 41 5.66 15.01 -6.03
N LYS A 42 6.78 14.33 -5.74
CA LYS A 42 8.07 14.60 -6.41
C LYS A 42 8.03 14.21 -7.87
N ILE A 43 7.37 13.09 -8.20
CA ILE A 43 7.17 12.65 -9.58
C ILE A 43 6.28 13.64 -10.32
N VAL A 44 5.16 14.06 -9.73
CA VAL A 44 4.26 15.05 -10.35
C VAL A 44 4.99 16.37 -10.63
N MET A 45 5.74 16.89 -9.65
CA MET A 45 6.54 18.11 -9.84
C MET A 45 7.68 17.92 -10.85
N GLY A 46 8.32 16.75 -10.85
CA GLY A 46 9.34 16.40 -11.83
C GLY A 46 8.79 16.41 -13.25
N ILE A 47 7.58 15.88 -13.47
CA ILE A 47 6.90 15.92 -14.76
C ILE A 47 6.49 17.36 -15.12
N ALA A 48 5.96 18.13 -14.15
CA ALA A 48 5.55 19.52 -14.37
C ALA A 48 6.71 20.40 -14.81
N ASN A 49 7.90 20.18 -14.26
CA ASN A 49 9.11 20.94 -14.57
C ASN A 49 9.98 20.26 -15.65
N PHE A 50 9.51 19.18 -16.28
CA PHE A 50 10.28 18.47 -17.29
C PHE A 50 10.35 19.31 -18.56
N GLU A 51 11.54 19.80 -18.90
CA GLU A 51 11.77 20.64 -20.08
C GLU A 51 12.14 19.80 -21.31
N ILE A 52 11.51 20.12 -22.43
CA ILE A 52 11.84 19.61 -23.77
C ILE A 52 12.15 20.84 -24.63
N GLY A 53 13.42 21.02 -25.01
CA GLY A 53 13.83 22.16 -25.84
C GLY A 53 13.64 23.54 -25.18
N GLY A 54 13.77 23.63 -23.85
CA GLY A 54 13.62 24.88 -23.10
C GLY A 54 12.18 25.28 -22.76
N HIS A 55 11.21 24.39 -23.03
CA HIS A 55 9.82 24.56 -22.67
C HIS A 55 9.35 23.41 -21.77
N ALA A 56 8.49 23.69 -20.79
CA ALA A 56 7.91 22.68 -19.90
C ALA A 56 6.47 22.31 -20.36
N PRO A 57 6.31 21.38 -21.33
CA PRO A 57 5.02 21.15 -22.00
C PRO A 57 3.91 20.62 -21.08
N TYR A 58 4.25 20.04 -19.94
CA TYR A 58 3.29 19.45 -19.00
C TYR A 58 2.89 20.38 -17.86
N GLN A 59 3.54 21.53 -17.72
CA GLN A 59 3.36 22.43 -16.59
C GLN A 59 1.92 22.95 -16.50
N ASP A 60 1.41 23.50 -17.61
CA ASP A 60 0.05 24.04 -17.68
C ASP A 60 -1.01 22.97 -17.51
N PHE A 61 -0.79 21.78 -18.07
CA PHE A 61 -1.68 20.64 -17.91
C PHE A 61 -1.79 20.21 -16.45
N ILE A 62 -0.66 20.09 -15.75
CA ILE A 62 -0.62 19.66 -14.35
C ILE A 62 -1.26 20.71 -13.43
N PHE A 63 -0.97 22.00 -13.64
CA PHE A 63 -1.55 23.05 -12.81
C PHE A 63 -3.05 23.24 -13.04
N SER A 64 -3.52 23.16 -14.29
CA SER A 64 -4.97 23.21 -14.60
C SER A 64 -5.74 22.03 -13.99
N HIS A 65 -5.08 20.90 -13.75
CA HIS A 65 -5.68 19.67 -13.22
C HIS A 65 -5.20 19.31 -11.81
N ILE A 66 -4.63 20.27 -11.06
CA ILE A 66 -3.94 20.03 -9.79
C ILE A 66 -4.81 19.32 -8.74
N ARG A 67 -6.14 19.49 -8.79
CA ARG A 67 -7.09 18.79 -7.92
C ARG A 67 -7.06 17.28 -8.12
N TYR A 68 -6.96 16.79 -9.36
CA TYR A 68 -6.87 15.36 -9.67
C TYR A 68 -5.53 14.78 -9.21
N PHE A 69 -4.43 15.50 -9.44
CA PHE A 69 -3.12 15.09 -8.95
C PHE A 69 -3.08 15.04 -7.42
N ARG A 70 -3.70 16.00 -6.73
CA ARG A 70 -3.86 16.02 -5.26
C ARG A 70 -4.67 14.83 -4.76
N LEU A 71 -5.76 14.47 -5.44
CA LEU A 71 -6.54 13.28 -5.11
C LEU A 71 -5.71 12.00 -5.31
N GLY A 72 -4.95 11.93 -6.39
CA GLY A 72 -4.04 10.83 -6.69
C GLY A 72 -2.99 10.57 -5.59
N MET A 73 -2.58 11.60 -4.84
CA MET A 73 -1.69 11.44 -3.68
C MET A 73 -2.24 10.49 -2.60
N TRP A 74 -3.57 10.35 -2.52
CA TRP A 74 -4.22 9.46 -1.56
C TRP A 74 -4.66 8.17 -2.23
N VAL A 75 -5.24 8.28 -3.42
CA VAL A 75 -5.82 7.14 -4.14
C VAL A 75 -4.75 6.13 -4.54
N VAL A 76 -3.59 6.59 -5.05
CA VAL A 76 -2.54 5.69 -5.54
C VAL A 76 -1.91 4.86 -4.42
N PRO A 77 -1.43 5.46 -3.29
CA PRO A 77 -0.93 4.68 -2.16
C PRO A 77 -1.98 3.73 -1.58
N PHE A 78 -3.24 4.17 -1.51
CA PHE A 78 -4.33 3.37 -0.97
C PHE A 78 -4.64 2.14 -1.83
N LEU A 79 -4.67 2.29 -3.16
CA LEU A 79 -4.86 1.16 -4.07
C LEU A 79 -3.72 0.15 -3.96
N ILE A 80 -2.47 0.62 -3.92
CA ILE A 80 -1.31 -0.25 -3.74
C ILE A 80 -1.39 -1.00 -2.41
N PHE A 81 -1.76 -0.30 -1.34
CA PHE A 81 -1.97 -0.89 -0.03
C PHE A 81 -3.04 -2.00 -0.06
N ILE A 82 -4.22 -1.73 -0.64
CA ILE A 82 -5.30 -2.73 -0.75
C ILE A 82 -4.83 -3.97 -1.51
N VAL A 83 -4.14 -3.79 -2.63
CA VAL A 83 -3.67 -4.91 -3.46
C VAL A 83 -2.70 -5.81 -2.68
N LEU A 84 -1.69 -5.21 -2.05
CA LEU A 84 -0.67 -5.96 -1.31
C LEU A 84 -1.26 -6.61 -0.04
N MET A 85 -2.17 -5.92 0.65
CA MET A 85 -2.89 -6.48 1.80
C MET A 85 -3.78 -7.65 1.40
N SER A 86 -4.45 -7.57 0.25
CA SER A 86 -5.29 -8.66 -0.27
C SER A 86 -4.45 -9.91 -0.57
N ILE A 87 -3.25 -9.73 -1.13
CA ILE A 87 -2.28 -10.82 -1.35
C ILE A 87 -1.85 -11.43 -0.01
N SER A 88 -1.46 -10.59 0.96
CA SER A 88 -1.07 -11.06 2.30
C SER A 88 -2.18 -11.86 2.97
N TRP A 89 -3.42 -11.36 2.90
CA TRP A 89 -4.60 -12.03 3.44
C TRP A 89 -4.88 -13.39 2.77
N GLY A 90 -4.71 -13.49 1.45
CA GLY A 90 -4.81 -14.75 0.72
C GLY A 90 -3.84 -15.80 1.25
N ILE A 91 -2.56 -15.41 1.43
CA ILE A 91 -1.52 -16.29 1.97
C ILE A 91 -1.83 -16.66 3.43
N HIS A 92 -2.33 -15.72 4.24
CA HIS A 92 -2.70 -16.00 5.62
C HIS A 92 -3.84 -17.02 5.72
N LYS A 93 -4.87 -16.92 4.86
CA LYS A 93 -5.94 -17.91 4.76
C LYS A 93 -5.42 -19.30 4.41
N GLU A 94 -4.44 -19.39 3.51
CA GLU A 94 -3.79 -20.67 3.19
C GLU A 94 -3.00 -21.24 4.37
N ASN A 95 -2.30 -20.39 5.12
CA ASN A 95 -1.55 -20.80 6.31
C ASN A 95 -2.46 -21.29 7.43
N ILE A 96 -3.61 -20.65 7.63
CA ILE A 96 -4.66 -21.14 8.54
C ILE A 96 -5.07 -22.56 8.15
N LYS A 97 -5.36 -22.82 6.86
CA LYS A 97 -5.73 -24.16 6.39
C LYS A 97 -4.63 -25.19 6.62
N LYS A 98 -3.37 -24.80 6.51
CA LYS A 98 -2.21 -25.66 6.79
C LYS A 98 -2.04 -25.95 8.28
N TYR A 99 -2.30 -24.96 9.14
CA TYR A 99 -2.18 -25.11 10.59
C TYR A 99 -3.15 -26.16 11.17
N PHE A 100 -4.32 -26.31 10.55
CA PHE A 100 -5.33 -27.30 10.95
C PHE A 100 -5.15 -28.69 10.29
N ARG A 101 -4.15 -28.88 9.42
CA ARG A 101 -3.84 -30.17 8.79
C ARG A 101 -2.58 -30.76 9.40
#